data_AF-A0A7K5K2S9-F1
#
_entry.id   AF-A0A7K5K2S9-F1
#
_cell.length_a   1.000
_cell.length_b   1.000
_cell.length_c   1.000
_cell.angle_alpha   90.00
_cell.angle_beta   90.00
_cell.angle_gamma   90.00
#
_symmetry.space_group_name_H-M   'P 1'
#
loop_
_entity.id
_entity.type
_entity.pdbx_description
1 polymer ?
#
loop_
_entity_poly.entity_id
_entity_poly.type
_entity_poly.pdbx_seq_one_letter_code
_entity_poly.pdbx_strand_id
1 'polypeptide(L)'
;AQGHGAKGDNIYEFEIEFLEPVEPKPVCRVTQRQLNITVQKKESNWWERLTKQEKRPLFLAPDFDRWLDESDAEMELKEKEEEKINKMKIESRVPKDPFKHLKKGYLIMYNLVQFLGFSWIFVNMTVRLFILGKSFYDTFHTISDMMYFCQTLALMEIMNSLIGLVRSPLIPSVVQIFGRNFVLFVILGSLEEMQSKPVVFFIFYFWSITELFRYPYYMLSCIGIEWKPLTWLRYTVWIPLYPLGGLSEAVCIVQSIPIFSETGKFSLGLPNPLNVTIQFPFVLQIYLIALFLGIFVNFRHLYKQRKQHLGPKKRKMK
;
A
#
# COMPACT_ATOMS: atom_id res chain seq x y z
N ALA A 1 38.95 3.01 42.00
CA ALA A 1 38.01 3.75 42.87
C ALA A 1 38.72 4.13 44.16
N GLN A 2 38.49 5.35 44.69
CA GLN A 2 39.02 5.74 46.00
C GLN A 2 38.12 5.12 47.09
N GLY A 3 38.72 4.41 48.04
CA GLY A 3 37.99 3.73 49.10
C GLY A 3 38.74 3.79 50.43
N HIS A 4 37.98 3.76 51.52
CA HIS A 4 38.52 3.69 52.87
C HIS A 4 38.52 2.23 53.33
N GLY A 5 39.69 1.62 53.42
CA GLY A 5 39.85 0.23 53.87
C GLY A 5 40.61 0.12 55.18
N ALA A 6 40.96 -1.11 55.60
CA ALA A 6 41.72 -1.36 56.83
C ALA A 6 43.11 -0.70 56.87
N LYS A 7 43.62 -0.23 55.73
CA LYS A 7 44.89 0.50 55.58
C LYS A 7 44.69 2.01 55.32
N GLY A 8 43.51 2.56 55.64
CA GLY A 8 43.13 3.94 55.38
C GLY A 8 42.66 4.19 53.95
N ASP A 9 42.68 5.46 53.54
CA ASP A 9 42.25 5.90 52.21
C ASP A 9 43.26 5.49 51.15
N ASN A 10 42.87 4.57 50.27
CA ASN A 10 43.69 4.11 49.16
C ASN A 10 42.91 4.12 47.85
N ILE A 11 43.66 4.19 46.76
CA ILE A 11 43.12 4.01 45.42
C ILE A 11 43.17 2.51 45.11
N TYR A 12 41.99 1.91 44.92
CA TYR A 12 41.85 0.51 44.57
C TYR A 12 41.60 0.36 43.07
N GLU A 13 42.36 -0.52 42.44
CA GLU A 13 42.24 -0.88 41.03
C GLU A 13 42.39 -2.39 40.91
N PHE A 14 41.62 -2.99 39.99
CA PHE A 14 41.72 -4.40 39.66
C PHE A 14 41.41 -4.60 38.18
N GLU A 15 42.01 -5.62 37.59
CA GLU A 15 41.79 -6.03 36.20
C GLU A 15 41.43 -7.52 36.20
N ILE A 16 40.38 -7.88 35.43
CA ILE A 16 39.89 -9.25 35.30
C ILE A 16 39.64 -9.53 33.83
N GLU A 17 40.33 -10.53 33.29
CA GLU A 17 40.07 -11.07 31.96
C GLU A 17 39.05 -12.21 32.04
N PHE A 18 37.85 -11.99 31.50
CA PHE A 18 36.79 -12.99 31.48
C PHE A 18 37.09 -14.15 30.53
N LEU A 19 36.56 -15.35 30.83
CA LEU A 19 36.67 -16.54 29.99
C LEU A 19 36.06 -16.34 28.60
N GLU A 20 34.85 -15.78 28.58
CA GLU A 20 34.01 -15.59 27.39
C GLU A 20 33.55 -14.12 27.29
N PRO A 21 33.10 -13.67 26.10
CA PRO A 21 32.68 -12.29 25.91
C PRO A 21 31.48 -11.91 26.79
N VAL A 22 31.56 -10.73 27.38
CA VAL A 22 30.52 -10.10 28.19
C VAL A 22 29.98 -8.85 27.52
N GLU A 23 28.80 -8.40 27.93
CA GLU A 23 28.29 -7.11 27.47
C GLU A 23 29.15 -5.96 27.99
N PRO A 24 29.49 -4.96 27.15
CA PRO A 24 30.43 -3.91 27.49
C PRO A 24 29.90 -2.88 28.50
N LYS A 25 28.64 -3.02 28.96
CA LYS A 25 27.97 -2.06 29.85
C LYS A 25 27.76 -2.69 31.25
N PRO A 26 28.75 -2.62 32.15
CA PRO A 26 28.56 -3.06 33.52
C PRO A 26 27.58 -2.14 34.25
N VAL A 27 26.71 -2.72 35.07
CA VAL A 27 25.82 -1.98 35.97
C VAL A 27 26.51 -1.88 37.33
N CYS A 28 26.97 -0.67 37.66
CA CYS A 28 27.63 -0.39 38.94
C CYS A 28 26.63 0.20 39.93
N ARG A 29 26.51 -0.41 41.11
CA ARG A 29 25.73 0.10 42.24
C ARG A 29 26.63 0.27 43.46
N VAL A 30 26.81 1.53 43.86
CA VAL A 30 27.58 1.88 45.06
C VAL A 30 26.65 1.91 46.26
N THR A 31 27.00 1.19 47.31
CA THR A 31 26.32 1.29 48.62
C THR A 31 27.31 1.84 49.65
N GLN A 32 26.83 2.20 50.84
CA GLN A 32 27.69 2.68 51.93
C GLN A 32 28.74 1.65 52.39
N ARG A 33 28.52 0.35 52.12
CA ARG A 33 29.38 -0.75 52.60
C ARG A 33 30.14 -1.48 51.50
N GLN A 34 29.65 -1.46 50.26
CA GLN A 34 30.20 -2.26 49.17
C GLN A 34 29.91 -1.65 47.79
N LEU A 35 30.76 -1.98 46.83
CA LEU A 35 30.59 -1.70 45.41
C LEU A 35 30.12 -2.97 44.69
N ASN A 36 28.89 -2.96 44.19
CA ASN A 36 28.34 -4.06 43.41
C ASN A 36 28.48 -3.77 41.92
N ILE A 37 29.23 -4.59 41.20
CA ILE A 37 29.38 -4.51 39.74
C ILE A 37 28.72 -5.74 39.15
N THR A 38 27.64 -5.53 38.39
CA THR A 38 26.94 -6.60 37.67
C THR A 38 27.32 -6.54 36.19
N VAL A 39 27.81 -7.66 35.66
CA VAL A 39 28.18 -7.81 34.25
C VAL A 39 27.33 -8.93 33.65
N GLN A 40 26.68 -8.67 32.51
CA GLN A 40 25.92 -9.71 31.80
C GLN A 40 26.82 -10.46 30.83
N LYS A 41 26.73 -11.79 30.84
CA LYS A 41 27.35 -12.65 29.82
C LYS A 41 26.66 -12.42 28.48
N LYS A 42 27.42 -12.49 27.38
CA LYS A 42 26.84 -12.38 26.03
C LYS A 42 26.05 -13.62 25.63
N GLU A 43 26.50 -14.79 26.08
CA GLU A 43 25.81 -16.07 25.92
C GLU A 43 25.46 -16.63 27.30
N SER A 44 24.25 -17.15 27.45
CA SER A 44 23.73 -17.64 28.72
C SER A 44 24.15 -19.09 28.96
N ASN A 45 25.46 -19.36 28.95
CA ASN A 45 26.02 -20.69 29.15
C ASN A 45 26.66 -20.80 30.55
N TRP A 46 26.78 -22.03 31.04
CA TRP A 46 27.54 -22.34 32.25
C TRP A 46 29.03 -22.09 32.01
N TRP A 47 29.71 -21.45 32.97
CA TRP A 47 31.15 -21.21 32.89
C TRP A 47 31.83 -22.00 34.00
N GLU A 48 32.71 -22.93 33.64
CA GLU A 48 33.51 -23.68 34.63
C GLU A 48 34.45 -22.77 35.43
N ARG A 49 34.80 -21.59 34.88
CA ARG A 49 35.65 -20.58 35.52
C ARG A 49 35.30 -19.16 35.07
N LEU A 50 35.53 -18.17 35.93
CA LEU A 50 35.29 -16.76 35.62
C LEU A 50 36.40 -16.17 34.72
N THR A 51 37.65 -16.50 35.02
CA THR A 51 38.84 -15.92 34.37
C THR A 51 39.38 -16.80 33.26
N LYS A 52 40.01 -16.18 32.26
CA LYS A 52 40.75 -16.92 31.22
C LYS A 52 42.00 -17.62 31.77
N GLN A 53 42.60 -17.04 32.80
CA GLN A 53 43.76 -17.62 33.50
C GLN A 53 43.32 -18.80 34.39
N GLU A 54 44.13 -19.85 34.43
CA GLU A 54 43.90 -21.04 35.29
C GLU A 54 44.11 -20.73 36.78
N LYS A 55 45.04 -19.83 37.10
CA LYS A 55 45.29 -19.41 38.47
C LYS A 55 44.36 -18.28 38.86
N ARG A 56 43.54 -18.53 39.88
CA ARG A 56 42.64 -17.56 40.48
C ARG A 56 43.42 -16.43 41.19
N PRO A 57 43.11 -15.14 40.94
CA PRO A 57 43.69 -14.04 41.70
C PRO A 57 43.34 -14.11 43.19
N LEU A 58 44.30 -13.76 44.05
CA LEU A 58 44.16 -13.88 45.52
C LEU A 58 43.02 -13.05 46.13
N PHE A 59 42.63 -11.95 45.48
CA PHE A 59 41.57 -11.07 45.94
C PHE A 59 40.16 -11.53 45.55
N LEU A 60 40.04 -12.54 44.68
CA LEU A 60 38.75 -13.01 44.17
C LEU A 60 38.24 -14.13 45.07
N ALA A 61 37.02 -14.01 45.61
CA ALA A 61 36.33 -15.05 46.40
C ALA A 61 34.96 -15.37 45.78
N PRO A 62 34.44 -16.63 45.83
CA PRO A 62 33.11 -16.93 45.33
C PRO A 62 32.07 -16.28 46.24
N ASP A 63 31.02 -15.74 45.65
CA ASP A 63 29.85 -15.24 46.38
C ASP A 63 28.84 -16.38 46.51
N PHE A 64 28.86 -17.09 47.64
CA PHE A 64 27.98 -18.24 47.89
C PHE A 64 26.51 -17.82 48.05
N ASP A 65 26.21 -16.57 48.40
CA ASP A 65 24.83 -16.09 48.55
C ASP A 65 24.11 -15.96 47.20
N ARG A 66 24.86 -15.87 46.10
CA ARG A 66 24.35 -15.76 44.72
C ARG A 66 24.71 -16.95 43.84
N TRP A 67 25.36 -17.96 44.41
CA TRP A 67 25.77 -19.14 43.68
C TRP A 67 24.56 -20.02 43.39
N LEU A 68 24.37 -20.37 42.12
CA LEU A 68 23.44 -21.41 41.68
C LEU A 68 24.26 -22.62 41.26
N ASP A 69 23.81 -23.81 41.66
CA ASP A 69 24.44 -25.04 41.20
C ASP A 69 24.14 -25.29 39.72
N GLU A 70 25.01 -26.05 39.05
CA GLU A 70 24.94 -26.30 37.60
C GLU A 70 23.56 -26.84 37.17
N SER A 71 22.98 -27.74 37.98
CA SER A 71 21.64 -28.29 37.75
C SER A 71 20.53 -27.24 37.75
N ASP A 72 20.62 -26.27 38.66
CA ASP A 72 19.59 -25.26 38.89
C ASP A 72 19.69 -24.15 37.83
N ALA A 73 20.92 -23.76 37.47
CA ALA A 73 21.18 -22.81 36.40
C ALA A 73 20.73 -23.34 35.03
N GLU A 74 20.98 -24.63 34.73
CA GLU A 74 20.47 -25.25 33.50
C GLU A 74 18.94 -25.34 33.46
N MET A 75 18.31 -25.64 34.60
CA MET A 75 16.85 -25.72 34.70
C MET A 75 16.20 -24.38 34.39
N GLU A 76 16.69 -23.28 34.97
CA GLU A 76 16.19 -21.93 34.66
C GLU A 76 16.36 -21.53 33.19
N LEU A 77 17.48 -21.93 32.56
CA LEU A 77 17.71 -21.65 31.14
C LEU A 77 16.68 -22.38 30.27
N LYS A 78 16.44 -23.67 30.57
CA LYS A 78 15.43 -24.49 29.89
C LYS A 78 14.04 -23.92 30.07
N GLU A 79 13.66 -23.52 31.28
CA GLU A 79 12.36 -22.88 31.55
C GLU A 79 12.18 -21.57 30.76
N LYS A 80 13.20 -20.71 30.72
CA LYS A 80 13.17 -19.46 29.94
C LYS A 80 13.07 -19.71 28.43
N GLU A 81 13.72 -20.76 27.92
CA GLU A 81 13.59 -21.18 26.52
C GLU A 81 12.20 -21.75 26.22
N GLU A 82 11.68 -22.62 27.09
CA GLU A 82 10.33 -23.18 26.97
C GLU A 82 9.25 -22.09 27.00
N GLU A 83 9.37 -21.10 27.90
CA GLU A 83 8.48 -19.95 27.93
C GLU A 83 8.53 -19.13 26.64
N LYS A 84 9.72 -18.89 26.08
CA LYS A 84 9.88 -18.18 24.80
C LYS A 84 9.23 -18.97 23.66
N ILE A 85 9.45 -20.29 23.61
CA ILE A 85 8.84 -21.18 22.63
C ILE A 85 7.32 -21.19 22.78
N ASN A 86 6.82 -21.21 24.02
CA ASN A 86 5.38 -21.22 24.29
C ASN A 86 4.73 -19.88 23.91
N LYS A 87 5.37 -18.74 24.21
CA LYS A 87 4.96 -17.41 23.75
C LYS A 87 4.90 -17.32 22.22
N MET A 88 5.93 -17.80 21.51
CA MET A 88 5.94 -17.85 20.05
C MET A 88 4.84 -18.77 19.49
N LYS A 89 4.59 -19.93 20.11
CA LYS A 89 3.48 -20.82 19.73
C LYS A 89 2.12 -20.16 19.95
N ILE A 90 1.89 -19.47 21.06
CA ILE A 90 0.65 -18.74 21.35
C ILE A 90 0.44 -17.63 20.31
N GLU A 91 1.47 -16.82 20.02
CA GLU A 91 1.39 -15.74 19.05
C GLU A 91 1.12 -16.25 17.62
N SER A 92 1.61 -17.45 17.27
CA SER A 92 1.30 -18.11 16.00
C SER A 92 -0.12 -18.67 15.90
N ARG A 93 -0.74 -19.04 17.04
CA ARG A 93 -2.10 -19.60 17.13
C ARG A 93 -3.17 -18.52 17.09
N VAL A 94 -2.87 -17.30 17.52
CA VAL A 94 -3.75 -16.15 17.34
C VAL A 94 -3.77 -15.78 15.86
N PRO A 95 -4.91 -15.90 15.16
CA PRO A 95 -4.99 -15.46 13.77
C PRO A 95 -4.67 -13.97 13.73
N LYS A 96 -3.59 -13.58 13.03
CA LYS A 96 -3.15 -12.18 12.88
C LYS A 96 -4.26 -11.23 12.41
N ASP A 97 -5.33 -11.76 11.82
CA ASP A 97 -6.56 -11.04 11.47
C ASP A 97 -7.76 -12.04 11.39
N PRO A 98 -8.66 -12.10 12.38
CA PRO A 98 -9.85 -12.97 12.32
C PRO A 98 -10.76 -12.64 11.13
N PHE A 99 -10.73 -11.41 10.63
CA PHE A 99 -11.52 -10.95 9.49
C PHE A 99 -10.83 -11.16 8.13
N LYS A 100 -9.68 -11.83 8.06
CA LYS A 100 -8.92 -11.98 6.81
C LYS A 100 -9.74 -12.67 5.69
N HIS A 101 -10.49 -13.71 6.04
CA HIS A 101 -11.35 -14.42 5.09
C HIS A 101 -12.53 -13.57 4.62
N LEU A 102 -13.14 -12.79 5.53
CA LEU A 102 -14.22 -11.86 5.22
C LEU A 102 -13.75 -10.72 4.31
N LYS A 103 -12.59 -10.13 4.60
CA LYS A 103 -11.94 -9.11 3.76
C LYS A 103 -11.68 -9.64 2.35
N LYS A 104 -11.14 -10.87 2.24
CA LYS A 104 -10.88 -11.53 0.95
C LYS A 104 -12.19 -11.83 0.19
N GLY A 105 -13.22 -12.34 0.87
CA GLY A 105 -14.53 -12.60 0.28
C GLY A 105 -15.20 -11.32 -0.24
N TYR A 106 -15.19 -10.26 0.57
CA TYR A 106 -15.68 -8.93 0.18
C TYR A 106 -14.97 -8.41 -1.08
N LEU A 107 -13.63 -8.46 -1.12
CA LEU A 107 -12.87 -8.01 -2.28
C LEU A 107 -13.19 -8.82 -3.53
N ILE A 108 -13.35 -10.15 -3.42
CA ILE A 108 -13.72 -11.00 -4.57
C ILE A 108 -15.11 -10.62 -5.07
N MET A 109 -16.10 -10.47 -4.18
CA MET A 109 -17.46 -10.10 -4.56
C MET A 109 -17.53 -8.71 -5.18
N TYR A 110 -16.82 -7.73 -4.60
CA TYR A 110 -16.72 -6.39 -5.15
C TYR A 110 -16.18 -6.40 -6.58
N ASN A 111 -15.03 -7.07 -6.80
CA ASN A 111 -14.43 -7.12 -8.13
C ASN A 111 -15.30 -7.93 -9.12
N LEU A 112 -16.05 -8.94 -8.64
CA LEU A 112 -16.99 -9.69 -9.47
C LEU A 112 -18.15 -8.82 -9.96
N VAL A 113 -18.78 -8.06 -9.06
CA VAL A 113 -19.88 -7.15 -9.43
C VAL A 113 -19.40 -6.12 -10.45
N GLN A 114 -18.24 -5.53 -10.22
CA GLN A 114 -17.64 -4.60 -11.18
C GLN A 114 -17.35 -5.25 -12.53
N PHE A 115 -16.77 -6.46 -12.54
CA PHE A 115 -16.50 -7.20 -13.76
C PHE A 115 -17.79 -7.47 -14.56
N LEU A 116 -18.85 -7.94 -13.89
CA LEU A 116 -20.14 -8.19 -14.54
C LEU A 116 -20.72 -6.90 -15.13
N GLY A 117 -20.60 -5.79 -14.42
CA GLY A 117 -21.09 -4.50 -14.90
C GLY A 117 -20.38 -4.01 -16.16
N PHE A 118 -19.05 -3.95 -16.14
CA PHE A 118 -18.28 -3.53 -17.31
C PHE A 118 -18.35 -4.53 -18.47
N SER A 119 -18.48 -5.83 -18.18
CA SER A 119 -18.72 -6.85 -19.21
C SER A 119 -20.07 -6.64 -19.90
N TRP A 120 -21.12 -6.37 -19.13
CA TRP A 120 -22.44 -6.07 -19.69
C TRP A 120 -22.42 -4.81 -20.57
N ILE A 121 -21.73 -3.74 -20.13
CA ILE A 121 -21.55 -2.53 -20.93
C ILE A 121 -20.81 -2.85 -22.23
N PHE A 122 -19.68 -3.56 -22.13
CA PHE A 122 -18.85 -3.91 -23.28
C PHE A 122 -19.60 -4.76 -24.32
N VAL A 123 -20.34 -5.79 -23.87
CA VAL A 123 -21.12 -6.66 -24.76
C VAL A 123 -22.24 -5.88 -25.43
N ASN A 124 -23.01 -5.08 -24.69
CA ASN A 124 -24.08 -4.26 -25.27
C ASN A 124 -23.55 -3.28 -26.33
N MET A 125 -22.42 -2.63 -26.04
CA MET A 125 -21.77 -1.71 -26.97
C MET A 125 -21.31 -2.42 -28.25
N THR A 126 -20.69 -3.59 -28.10
CA THR A 126 -20.18 -4.39 -29.22
C THR A 126 -21.34 -4.88 -30.08
N VAL A 127 -22.41 -5.40 -29.47
CA VAL A 127 -23.63 -5.81 -30.19
C VAL A 127 -24.24 -4.65 -30.96
N ARG A 128 -24.32 -3.45 -30.38
CA ARG A 128 -24.86 -2.26 -31.05
C ARG A 128 -24.01 -1.83 -32.26
N LEU A 129 -22.69 -1.93 -32.15
CA LEU A 129 -21.79 -1.66 -33.28
C LEU A 129 -21.97 -2.64 -34.43
N PHE A 130 -22.01 -3.95 -34.15
CA PHE A 130 -21.96 -4.97 -35.19
C PHE A 130 -23.32 -5.37 -35.75
N ILE A 131 -24.36 -5.41 -34.90
CA ILE A 131 -25.67 -5.98 -35.27
C ILE A 131 -26.66 -4.91 -35.67
N LEU A 132 -26.72 -3.80 -34.93
CA LEU A 132 -27.77 -2.81 -35.14
C LEU A 132 -27.39 -1.73 -36.16
N GLY A 133 -26.10 -1.50 -36.42
CA GLY A 133 -25.64 -0.34 -37.20
C GLY A 133 -26.22 0.99 -36.68
N LYS A 134 -26.77 0.99 -35.46
CA LYS A 134 -27.59 2.07 -34.94
C LYS A 134 -26.66 3.16 -34.43
N SER A 135 -27.09 4.37 -34.78
CA SER A 135 -26.48 5.66 -34.46
C SER A 135 -25.81 5.67 -33.08
N PHE A 136 -24.54 6.10 -33.03
CA PHE A 136 -23.76 6.31 -31.81
C PHE A 136 -24.46 7.19 -30.74
N TYR A 137 -25.55 7.85 -31.11
CA TYR A 137 -26.23 8.92 -30.41
C TYR A 137 -27.15 8.42 -29.28
N ASP A 138 -27.71 7.21 -29.37
CA ASP A 138 -28.58 6.63 -28.32
C ASP A 138 -27.79 5.85 -27.24
N THR A 139 -26.47 5.88 -27.32
CA THR A 139 -25.59 5.10 -26.45
C THR A 139 -25.75 5.52 -25.00
N PHE A 140 -25.83 6.83 -24.73
CA PHE A 140 -25.90 7.35 -23.38
C PHE A 140 -27.16 6.86 -22.67
N HIS A 141 -28.35 7.07 -23.24
CA HIS A 141 -29.63 6.71 -22.59
C HIS A 141 -29.77 5.24 -22.18
N THR A 142 -29.07 4.33 -22.86
CA THR A 142 -29.20 2.89 -22.58
C THR A 142 -28.12 2.35 -21.65
N ILE A 143 -27.02 3.08 -21.47
CA ILE A 143 -25.81 2.59 -20.79
C ILE A 143 -25.41 3.48 -19.61
N SER A 144 -25.85 4.75 -19.60
CA SER A 144 -25.53 5.75 -18.58
C SER A 144 -25.78 5.22 -17.19
N ASP A 145 -26.93 4.59 -16.95
CA ASP A 145 -27.33 4.15 -15.61
C ASP A 145 -26.36 3.10 -15.06
N MET A 146 -25.98 2.14 -15.89
CA MET A 146 -25.01 1.12 -15.52
C MET A 146 -23.60 1.72 -15.35
N MET A 147 -23.23 2.69 -16.20
CA MET A 147 -21.96 3.39 -16.09
C MET A 147 -21.87 4.20 -14.80
N TYR A 148 -22.93 4.95 -14.44
CA TYR A 148 -23.04 5.68 -13.18
C TYR A 148 -22.93 4.75 -11.98
N PHE A 149 -23.62 3.60 -12.03
CA PHE A 149 -23.55 2.60 -10.96
C PHE A 149 -22.11 2.07 -10.77
N CYS A 150 -21.46 1.62 -11.85
CA CYS A 150 -20.10 1.06 -11.78
C CYS A 150 -19.07 2.10 -11.32
N GLN A 151 -19.20 3.35 -11.78
CA GLN A 151 -18.29 4.44 -11.43
C GLN A 151 -18.49 4.95 -10.00
N THR A 152 -19.74 4.94 -9.51
CA THR A 152 -20.02 5.20 -8.08
C THR A 152 -19.41 4.10 -7.22
N LEU A 153 -19.56 2.83 -7.62
CA LEU A 153 -18.90 1.71 -6.93
C LEU A 153 -17.37 1.82 -6.99
N ALA A 154 -16.79 2.43 -8.03
CA ALA A 154 -15.35 2.60 -8.11
C ALA A 154 -14.80 3.53 -7.01
N LEU A 155 -15.62 4.40 -6.41
CA LEU A 155 -15.22 5.18 -5.23
C LEU A 155 -14.87 4.27 -4.03
N MET A 156 -15.49 3.09 -3.94
CA MET A 156 -15.12 2.11 -2.91
C MET A 156 -13.68 1.61 -3.08
N GLU A 157 -13.05 1.72 -4.26
CA GLU A 157 -11.63 1.37 -4.43
C GLU A 157 -10.72 2.31 -3.64
N ILE A 158 -11.07 3.60 -3.63
CA ILE A 158 -10.35 4.60 -2.84
C ILE A 158 -10.50 4.26 -1.36
N MET A 159 -11.72 3.96 -0.92
CA MET A 159 -11.99 3.57 0.47
C MET A 159 -11.24 2.29 0.86
N ASN A 160 -11.26 1.27 0.00
CA ASN A 160 -10.56 0.00 0.22
C ASN A 160 -9.05 0.20 0.32
N SER A 161 -8.49 1.07 -0.51
CA SER A 161 -7.07 1.42 -0.44
C SER A 161 -6.75 2.26 0.81
N LEU A 162 -7.65 3.14 1.25
CA LEU A 162 -7.47 4.03 2.41
C LEU A 162 -7.52 3.26 3.73
N ILE A 163 -8.40 2.26 3.83
CA ILE A 163 -8.49 1.33 4.98
C ILE A 163 -7.30 0.35 4.97
N GLY A 164 -6.48 0.34 3.90
CA GLY A 164 -5.32 -0.56 3.77
C GLY A 164 -5.69 -2.00 3.43
N LEU A 165 -6.92 -2.25 2.93
CA LEU A 165 -7.34 -3.58 2.46
C LEU A 165 -6.54 -4.02 1.24
N VAL A 166 -6.08 -3.06 0.42
CA VAL A 166 -5.29 -3.30 -0.79
C VAL A 166 -4.02 -2.45 -0.76
N ARG A 167 -2.86 -3.04 -1.06
CA ARG A 167 -1.56 -2.36 -1.12
C ARG A 167 -1.35 -1.63 -2.46
N SER A 168 -2.29 -0.76 -2.82
CA SER A 168 -2.20 0.05 -4.05
C SER A 168 -1.78 1.49 -3.73
N PRO A 169 -1.03 2.16 -4.61
CA PRO A 169 -0.72 3.57 -4.44
C PRO A 169 -2.01 4.39 -4.51
N LEU A 170 -2.29 5.15 -3.45
CA LEU A 170 -3.54 5.92 -3.31
C LEU A 170 -3.67 7.03 -4.35
N ILE A 171 -2.60 7.81 -4.54
CA ILE A 171 -2.65 9.05 -5.34
C ILE A 171 -3.05 8.79 -6.80
N PRO A 172 -2.45 7.82 -7.54
CA PRO A 172 -2.86 7.54 -8.91
C PRO A 172 -4.32 7.05 -9.02
N SER A 173 -4.76 6.23 -8.07
CA SER A 173 -6.13 5.68 -8.04
C SER A 173 -7.16 6.80 -7.83
N VAL A 174 -6.89 7.71 -6.90
CA VAL A 174 -7.73 8.89 -6.64
C VAL A 174 -7.82 9.75 -7.90
N VAL A 175 -6.70 10.17 -8.48
CA VAL A 175 -6.69 11.05 -9.67
C VAL A 175 -7.43 10.41 -10.84
N GLN A 176 -7.24 9.11 -11.09
CA GLN A 176 -7.89 8.40 -12.19
C GLN A 176 -9.42 8.29 -11.99
N ILE A 177 -9.87 7.91 -10.80
CA ILE A 177 -11.31 7.74 -10.52
C ILE A 177 -12.02 9.10 -10.51
N PHE A 178 -11.44 10.10 -9.86
CA PHE A 178 -12.01 11.45 -9.86
C PHE A 178 -12.03 12.06 -11.26
N GLY A 179 -11.00 11.85 -12.08
CA GLY A 179 -10.99 12.34 -13.47
C GLY A 179 -12.13 11.76 -14.31
N ARG A 180 -12.37 10.44 -14.20
CA ARG A 180 -13.50 9.79 -14.90
C ARG A 180 -14.86 10.24 -14.37
N ASN A 181 -14.99 10.35 -13.05
CA ASN A 181 -16.23 10.84 -12.43
C ASN A 181 -16.51 12.29 -12.80
N PHE A 182 -15.48 13.13 -12.92
CA PHE A 182 -15.65 14.49 -13.40
C PHE A 182 -16.22 14.52 -14.82
N VAL A 183 -15.65 13.74 -15.75
CA VAL A 183 -16.16 13.64 -17.12
C VAL A 183 -17.60 13.08 -17.14
N LEU A 184 -17.89 12.05 -16.37
CA LEU A 184 -19.20 11.41 -16.38
C LEU A 184 -20.29 12.28 -15.73
N PHE A 185 -20.11 12.69 -14.47
CA PHE A 185 -21.15 13.41 -13.72
C PHE A 185 -21.23 14.88 -14.10
N VAL A 186 -20.09 15.55 -14.27
CA VAL A 186 -20.09 17.00 -14.52
C VAL A 186 -20.32 17.29 -15.99
N ILE A 187 -19.56 16.66 -16.90
CA ILE A 187 -19.66 16.97 -18.33
C ILE A 187 -20.88 16.27 -18.95
N LEU A 188 -20.93 14.93 -18.92
CA LEU A 188 -21.99 14.18 -19.59
C LEU A 188 -23.33 14.25 -18.84
N GLY A 189 -23.30 14.28 -17.50
CA GLY A 189 -24.50 14.37 -16.68
C GLY A 189 -25.19 15.74 -16.71
N SER A 190 -24.44 16.84 -16.90
CA SER A 190 -25.03 18.19 -16.87
C SER A 190 -25.44 18.72 -18.25
N LEU A 191 -24.94 18.12 -19.32
CA LEU A 191 -25.15 18.56 -20.71
C LEU A 191 -25.82 17.46 -21.55
N GLU A 192 -27.13 17.59 -21.76
CA GLU A 192 -27.89 16.69 -22.65
C GLU A 192 -27.36 16.69 -24.08
N GLU A 193 -26.91 17.85 -24.59
CA GLU A 193 -26.29 17.96 -25.92
C GLU A 193 -25.02 17.13 -26.08
N MET A 194 -24.29 16.85 -24.99
CA MET A 194 -23.10 16.00 -25.05
C MET A 194 -23.48 14.52 -25.05
N GLN A 195 -24.65 14.15 -24.52
CA GLN A 195 -25.10 12.76 -24.41
C GLN A 195 -25.39 12.13 -25.77
N SER A 196 -25.87 12.94 -26.72
CA SER A 196 -26.12 12.50 -28.09
C SER A 196 -24.85 12.38 -28.93
N LYS A 197 -23.70 12.88 -28.47
CA LYS A 197 -22.49 12.90 -29.31
C LYS A 197 -21.81 11.53 -29.39
N PRO A 198 -21.20 11.20 -30.54
CA PRO A 198 -20.50 9.92 -30.73
C PRO A 198 -19.27 9.75 -29.82
N VAL A 199 -18.72 10.84 -29.27
CA VAL A 199 -17.58 10.79 -28.34
C VAL A 199 -17.89 9.97 -27.08
N VAL A 200 -19.15 10.00 -26.62
CA VAL A 200 -19.61 9.22 -25.45
C VAL A 200 -19.40 7.74 -25.67
N PHE A 201 -19.70 7.26 -26.87
CA PHE A 201 -19.52 5.87 -27.23
C PHE A 201 -18.07 5.43 -27.05
N PHE A 202 -17.12 6.20 -27.58
CA PHE A 202 -15.70 5.87 -27.49
C PHE A 202 -15.18 5.90 -26.05
N ILE A 203 -15.60 6.89 -25.24
CA ILE A 203 -15.24 6.96 -23.82
C ILE A 203 -15.72 5.69 -23.10
N PHE A 204 -17.01 5.36 -23.19
CA PHE A 204 -17.59 4.23 -22.49
C PHE A 204 -17.00 2.89 -22.96
N TYR A 205 -16.68 2.78 -24.25
CA TYR A 205 -16.06 1.59 -24.82
C TYR A 205 -14.63 1.38 -24.30
N PHE A 206 -13.76 2.40 -24.37
CA PHE A 206 -12.38 2.28 -23.93
C PHE A 206 -12.26 2.12 -22.41
N TRP A 207 -13.12 2.80 -21.64
CA TRP A 207 -13.22 2.58 -20.20
C TRP A 207 -13.60 1.12 -19.91
N SER A 208 -14.67 0.62 -20.54
CA SER A 208 -15.14 -0.75 -20.29
C SER A 208 -14.12 -1.81 -20.65
N ILE A 209 -13.40 -1.70 -21.77
CA ILE A 209 -12.35 -2.67 -22.14
C ILE A 209 -11.21 -2.65 -21.11
N THR A 210 -10.78 -1.46 -20.67
CA THR A 210 -9.71 -1.34 -19.68
C THR A 210 -10.09 -2.06 -18.37
N GLU A 211 -11.33 -1.89 -17.97
CA GLU A 211 -11.89 -2.48 -16.75
C GLU A 211 -12.13 -3.99 -16.87
N LEU A 212 -12.48 -4.48 -18.06
CA LEU A 212 -12.70 -5.89 -18.36
C LEU A 212 -11.48 -6.77 -18.04
N PHE A 213 -10.26 -6.25 -18.25
CA PHE A 213 -9.03 -6.98 -17.90
C PHE A 213 -8.55 -6.71 -16.47
N ARG A 214 -8.95 -5.58 -15.87
CA ARG A 214 -8.50 -5.15 -14.55
C ARG A 214 -9.15 -5.97 -13.43
N TYR A 215 -10.48 -6.07 -13.44
CA TYR A 215 -11.21 -6.72 -12.36
C TYR A 215 -10.92 -8.23 -12.25
N PRO A 216 -10.87 -9.01 -13.35
CA PRO A 216 -10.48 -10.42 -13.28
C PRO A 216 -9.07 -10.61 -12.72
N TYR A 217 -8.14 -9.71 -13.05
CA TYR A 217 -6.78 -9.77 -12.50
C TYR A 217 -6.78 -9.56 -10.98
N TYR A 218 -7.55 -8.58 -10.49
CA TYR A 218 -7.68 -8.35 -9.04
C TYR A 218 -8.39 -9.49 -8.32
N MET A 219 -9.41 -10.11 -8.93
CA MET A 219 -10.07 -11.30 -8.38
C MET A 219 -9.09 -12.47 -8.23
N LEU A 220 -8.36 -12.80 -9.30
CA LEU A 220 -7.39 -13.90 -9.28
C LEU A 220 -6.25 -13.64 -8.28
N SER A 221 -5.80 -12.38 -8.19
CA SER A 221 -4.81 -11.96 -7.19
C SER A 221 -5.32 -12.16 -5.76
N CYS A 222 -6.60 -11.92 -5.47
CA CYS A 222 -7.19 -12.21 -4.16
C CYS A 222 -7.18 -13.71 -3.86
N ILE A 223 -7.44 -14.55 -4.85
CA ILE A 223 -7.44 -16.03 -4.71
C ILE A 223 -6.02 -16.57 -4.55
N GLY A 224 -5.01 -15.89 -5.10
CA GLY A 224 -3.61 -16.31 -5.11
C GLY A 224 -3.24 -17.13 -6.36
N ILE A 225 -4.08 -17.08 -7.40
CA ILE A 225 -3.83 -17.76 -8.67
C ILE A 225 -3.22 -16.74 -9.64
N GLU A 226 -2.04 -17.04 -10.16
CA GLU A 226 -1.37 -16.20 -11.15
C GLU A 226 -1.59 -16.75 -12.56
N TRP A 227 -2.49 -16.13 -13.32
CA TRP A 227 -2.71 -16.50 -14.72
C TRP A 227 -1.87 -15.62 -15.65
N LYS A 228 -0.80 -16.21 -16.23
CA LYS A 228 0.21 -15.48 -17.03
C LYS A 228 -0.37 -14.64 -18.19
N PRO A 229 -1.32 -15.15 -19.01
CA PRO A 229 -1.89 -14.36 -20.10
C PRO A 229 -2.65 -13.13 -19.60
N LEU A 230 -3.42 -13.27 -18.52
CA LEU A 230 -4.19 -12.16 -17.95
C LEU A 230 -3.27 -11.12 -17.30
N THR A 231 -2.22 -11.57 -16.60
CA THR A 231 -1.17 -10.67 -16.09
C THR A 231 -0.50 -9.90 -17.22
N TRP A 232 -0.19 -10.57 -18.33
CA TRP A 232 0.39 -9.91 -19.50
C TRP A 232 -0.56 -8.88 -20.12
N LEU A 233 -1.84 -9.24 -20.30
CA LEU A 233 -2.87 -8.33 -20.82
C LEU A 233 -3.00 -7.11 -19.90
N ARG A 234 -3.11 -7.30 -18.58
CA ARG A 234 -3.23 -6.20 -17.62
C ARG A 234 -2.11 -5.16 -17.76
N TYR A 235 -0.87 -5.62 -17.93
CA TYR A 235 0.31 -4.75 -18.02
C TYR A 235 0.69 -4.35 -19.46
N THR A 236 -0.09 -4.72 -20.48
CA THR A 236 0.20 -4.39 -21.90
C THR A 236 -0.96 -3.66 -22.58
N VAL A 237 -2.21 -4.01 -22.27
CA VAL A 237 -3.43 -3.44 -22.88
C VAL A 237 -3.56 -1.93 -22.63
N TRP A 238 -2.98 -1.41 -21.55
CA TRP A 238 -2.97 0.04 -21.30
C TRP A 238 -2.16 0.83 -22.35
N ILE A 239 -1.21 0.21 -23.06
CA ILE A 239 -0.37 0.90 -24.06
C ILE A 239 -1.22 1.52 -25.19
N PRO A 240 -2.12 0.79 -25.86
CA PRO A 240 -3.03 1.39 -26.84
C PRO A 240 -4.25 2.07 -26.19
N LEU A 241 -4.83 1.50 -25.14
CA LEU A 241 -6.11 1.99 -24.62
C LEU A 241 -6.01 3.30 -23.85
N TYR A 242 -4.91 3.53 -23.13
CA TYR A 242 -4.74 4.73 -22.33
C TYR A 242 -4.64 6.02 -23.18
N PRO A 243 -3.83 6.09 -24.27
CA PRO A 243 -3.83 7.26 -25.13
C PRO A 243 -5.16 7.45 -25.88
N LEU A 244 -5.83 6.35 -26.28
CA LEU A 244 -7.13 6.43 -26.93
C LEU A 244 -8.24 6.93 -26.00
N GLY A 245 -8.26 6.46 -24.75
CA GLY A 245 -9.17 6.94 -23.71
C GLY A 245 -8.90 8.38 -23.31
N GLY A 246 -7.63 8.76 -23.16
CA GLY A 246 -7.25 10.15 -22.89
C GLY A 246 -7.62 11.09 -24.03
N LEU A 247 -7.46 10.65 -25.28
CA LEU A 247 -7.86 11.42 -26.46
C LEU A 247 -9.38 11.59 -26.53
N SER A 248 -10.16 10.53 -26.28
CA SER A 248 -11.62 10.65 -26.29
C SER A 248 -12.15 11.54 -25.16
N GLU A 249 -11.54 11.48 -23.97
CA GLU A 249 -11.81 12.42 -22.87
C GLU A 249 -11.46 13.87 -23.25
N ALA A 250 -10.28 14.10 -23.84
CA ALA A 250 -9.86 15.42 -24.30
C ALA A 250 -10.81 16.00 -25.34
N VAL A 251 -11.23 15.20 -26.33
CA VAL A 251 -12.20 15.60 -27.36
C VAL A 251 -13.56 15.93 -26.71
N CYS A 252 -14.00 15.17 -25.71
CA CYS A 252 -15.23 15.44 -24.98
C CYS A 252 -15.17 16.78 -24.23
N ILE A 253 -14.04 17.09 -23.57
CA ILE A 253 -13.84 18.36 -22.87
C ILE A 253 -13.81 19.54 -23.86
N VAL A 254 -13.05 19.42 -24.96
CA VAL A 254 -12.97 20.49 -25.97
C VAL A 254 -14.35 20.78 -26.57
N GLN A 255 -15.14 19.75 -26.82
CA GLN A 255 -16.50 19.90 -27.35
C GLN A 255 -17.51 20.42 -26.33
N SER A 256 -17.25 20.29 -25.03
CA SER A 256 -18.15 20.79 -23.98
C SER A 256 -17.87 22.25 -23.62
N ILE A 257 -16.65 22.76 -23.82
CA ILE A 257 -16.28 24.17 -23.57
C ILE A 257 -17.23 25.19 -24.23
N PRO A 258 -17.52 25.13 -25.55
CA PRO A 258 -18.43 26.11 -26.17
C PRO A 258 -19.85 25.99 -25.62
N ILE A 259 -20.32 24.77 -25.38
CA ILE A 259 -21.67 24.50 -24.84
C ILE A 259 -21.79 25.07 -23.42
N PHE A 260 -20.76 24.93 -22.57
CA PHE A 260 -20.74 25.54 -21.25
C PHE A 260 -20.66 27.07 -21.30
N SER A 261 -19.98 27.62 -22.30
CA SER A 261 -19.92 29.08 -22.52
C SER A 261 -21.30 29.64 -22.90
N GLU A 262 -22.09 28.89 -23.67
CA GLU A 262 -23.44 29.29 -24.10
C GLU A 262 -24.49 29.06 -23.01
N THR A 263 -24.42 27.93 -22.30
CA THR A 263 -25.42 27.57 -21.28
C THR A 263 -25.20 28.32 -19.96
N GLY A 264 -23.99 28.83 -19.70
CA GLY A 264 -23.63 29.57 -18.48
C GLY A 264 -23.66 28.76 -17.18
N LYS A 265 -24.01 27.46 -17.23
CA LYS A 265 -24.07 26.55 -16.08
C LYS A 265 -22.72 26.49 -15.34
N PHE A 266 -22.78 26.53 -14.01
CA PHE A 266 -21.63 26.53 -13.08
C PHE A 266 -20.71 27.77 -13.09
N SER A 267 -21.12 28.87 -13.74
CA SER A 267 -20.39 30.14 -13.63
C SER A 267 -20.70 30.79 -12.28
N LEU A 268 -19.71 30.84 -11.38
CA LEU A 268 -19.84 31.51 -10.09
C LEU A 268 -19.46 32.99 -10.23
N GLY A 269 -20.46 33.86 -10.26
CA GLY A 269 -20.27 35.30 -10.07
C GLY A 269 -20.33 35.63 -8.58
N LEU A 270 -19.20 36.04 -7.99
CA LEU A 270 -19.19 36.61 -6.63
C LEU A 270 -19.71 38.06 -6.66
N PRO A 271 -20.63 38.47 -5.77
CA PRO A 271 -21.08 39.87 -5.69
C PRO A 271 -20.09 40.70 -4.86
N ASN A 272 -19.19 41.44 -5.53
CA ASN A 272 -18.29 42.50 -5.02
C ASN A 272 -17.28 42.11 -3.91
N PRO A 273 -16.11 42.80 -3.75
CA PRO A 273 -15.49 43.88 -4.53
C PRO A 273 -14.38 43.39 -5.48
N LEU A 274 -14.22 42.06 -5.64
CA LEU A 274 -13.11 41.50 -6.43
C LEU A 274 -13.43 41.20 -7.90
N ASN A 275 -14.66 41.34 -8.39
CA ASN A 275 -15.07 41.12 -9.80
C ASN A 275 -14.39 39.91 -10.50
N VAL A 276 -14.00 38.87 -9.76
CA VAL A 276 -13.43 37.66 -10.33
C VAL A 276 -14.58 36.72 -10.63
N THR A 277 -15.06 36.74 -11.87
CA THR A 277 -15.95 35.70 -12.39
C THR A 277 -15.11 34.49 -12.75
N ILE A 278 -15.15 33.44 -11.94
CA ILE A 278 -14.54 32.16 -12.33
C ILE A 278 -15.50 31.50 -13.30
N GLN A 279 -15.23 31.68 -14.60
CA GLN A 279 -15.97 31.03 -15.66
C GLN A 279 -15.61 29.56 -15.71
N PHE A 280 -16.62 28.69 -15.68
CA PHE A 280 -16.45 27.23 -15.73
C PHE A 280 -15.62 26.75 -16.96
N PRO A 281 -15.72 27.37 -18.16
CA PRO A 281 -14.81 27.11 -19.28
C PRO A 281 -13.30 27.24 -18.96
N PHE A 282 -12.90 28.18 -18.11
CA PHE A 282 -11.51 28.34 -17.69
C PHE A 282 -11.04 27.16 -16.82
N VAL A 283 -11.91 26.65 -15.95
CA VAL A 283 -11.65 25.44 -15.16
C VAL A 283 -11.49 24.21 -16.07
N LEU A 284 -12.31 24.09 -17.12
CA LEU A 284 -12.18 23.02 -18.11
C LEU A 284 -10.87 23.10 -18.90
N GLN A 285 -10.39 24.31 -19.23
CA GLN A 285 -9.09 24.50 -19.87
C GLN A 285 -7.92 24.06 -18.97
N ILE A 286 -7.95 24.42 -17.68
CA ILE A 286 -6.97 23.95 -16.70
C ILE A 286 -7.04 22.42 -16.58
N TYR A 287 -8.24 21.85 -16.54
CA TYR A 287 -8.44 20.41 -16.49
C TYR A 287 -7.86 19.71 -17.72
N LEU A 288 -8.01 20.28 -18.92
CA LEU A 288 -7.42 19.75 -20.15
C LEU A 288 -5.88 19.69 -20.06
N ILE A 289 -5.24 20.76 -19.55
CA ILE A 289 -3.79 20.79 -19.32
C ILE A 289 -3.39 19.72 -18.29
N ALA A 290 -4.13 19.62 -17.20
CA ALA A 290 -3.90 18.62 -16.15
C ALA A 290 -4.06 17.19 -16.68
N LEU A 291 -4.99 16.95 -17.61
CA LEU A 291 -5.21 15.65 -18.25
C LEU A 291 -3.97 15.23 -19.06
N PHE A 292 -3.41 16.11 -19.90
CA PHE A 292 -2.19 15.81 -20.65
C PHE A 292 -0.99 15.53 -19.74
N LEU A 293 -0.80 16.35 -18.70
CA LEU A 293 0.28 16.15 -17.73
C LEU A 293 0.09 14.85 -16.93
N GLY A 294 -1.15 14.57 -16.53
CA GLY A 294 -1.55 13.36 -15.84
C GLY A 294 -1.31 12.10 -16.68
N ILE A 295 -1.61 12.14 -17.98
CA ILE A 295 -1.33 11.03 -18.90
C ILE A 295 0.17 10.74 -18.94
N PHE A 296 1.01 11.76 -19.08
CA PHE A 296 2.47 11.59 -19.15
C PHE A 296 3.04 10.96 -17.86
N VAL A 297 2.64 11.48 -16.70
CA VAL A 297 3.07 10.96 -15.39
C VAL A 297 2.61 9.51 -15.20
N ASN A 298 1.35 9.20 -15.52
CA ASN A 298 0.82 7.84 -15.43
C ASN A 298 1.52 6.89 -16.40
N PHE A 299 1.84 7.33 -17.62
CA PHE A 299 2.54 6.50 -18.60
C PHE A 299 3.90 6.04 -18.07
N ARG A 300 4.66 6.96 -17.46
CA ARG A 300 5.95 6.63 -16.82
C ARG A 300 5.77 5.67 -15.64
N HIS A 301 4.71 5.86 -14.84
CA HIS A 301 4.40 4.98 -13.72
C HIS A 301 4.03 3.56 -14.18
N LEU A 302 3.12 3.43 -15.15
CA LEU A 302 2.65 2.16 -15.71
C LEU A 302 3.78 1.42 -16.42
N TYR A 303 4.67 2.14 -17.13
CA TYR A 303 5.87 1.55 -17.71
C TYR A 303 6.80 0.96 -16.64
N LYS A 304 6.99 1.68 -15.52
CA LYS A 304 7.77 1.19 -14.37
C LYS A 304 7.13 -0.06 -13.77
N GLN A 305 5.80 -0.08 -13.59
CA GLN A 305 5.07 -1.26 -13.09
C GLN A 305 5.23 -2.46 -14.02
N ARG A 306 5.09 -2.26 -15.35
CA ARG A 306 5.32 -3.31 -16.35
C ARG A 306 6.72 -3.90 -16.24
N LYS A 307 7.75 -3.06 -16.11
CA LYS A 307 9.14 -3.52 -15.96
C LYS A 307 9.36 -4.29 -14.65
N GLN A 308 8.63 -3.97 -13.59
CA GLN A 308 8.72 -4.70 -12.32
C GLN A 308 8.08 -6.09 -12.37
N HIS A 309 6.90 -6.20 -13.01
CA HIS A 309 6.15 -7.47 -13.06
C HIS A 309 6.53 -8.39 -14.23
N LEU A 310 6.87 -7.81 -15.39
CA LEU A 310 7.18 -8.55 -16.63
C LEU A 310 8.64 -8.41 -17.06
N GLY A 311 9.44 -7.58 -16.39
CA GLY A 311 10.86 -7.44 -16.72
C GLY A 311 11.67 -8.69 -16.37
N PRO A 312 12.83 -8.88 -17.01
CA PRO A 312 13.73 -9.98 -16.69
C PRO A 312 14.11 -9.90 -15.21
N LYS A 313 13.84 -10.97 -14.43
CA LYS A 313 14.30 -11.08 -13.04
C LYS A 313 15.82 -10.92 -13.06
N LYS A 314 16.36 -9.90 -12.39
CA LYS A 314 17.80 -9.79 -12.17
C LYS A 314 18.26 -11.10 -11.53
N ARG A 315 19.05 -11.89 -12.26
CA ARG A 315 19.75 -13.05 -11.68
C ARG A 315 20.53 -12.50 -10.50
N LYS A 316 20.17 -12.90 -9.27
CA LYS A 316 21.11 -12.77 -8.15
C LYS A 316 22.32 -13.61 -8.57
N MET A 317 23.44 -12.95 -8.88
CA MET A 317 24.72 -13.66 -8.96
C MET A 317 24.90 -14.32 -7.59
N LYS A 318 24.91 -15.66 -7.60
CA LYS A 318 25.26 -16.46 -6.44
C LYS A 318 26.76 -16.37 -6.21
#